data_AF-T1GNT6-F1
#
_entry.id   AF-T1GNT6-F1
#
_cell.length_a   1.000
_cell.length_b   1.000
_cell.length_c   1.000
_cell.angle_alpha   90.00
_cell.angle_beta   90.00
_cell.angle_gamma   90.00
#
_symmetry.space_group_name_H-M   'P 1'
#
loop_
_entity.id
_entity.type
_entity.pdbx_description
1 polymer ?
#
loop_
_entity_poly.entity_id
_entity_poly.type
_entity_poly.pdbx_seq_one_letter_code
_entity_poly.pdbx_strand_id
1 'polypeptide(L)'
;MSGVWEKKARGRQCYFPDEKYLRYFKVYNQANCEIECLTNFTLKSCGCVRYNMPRNNETLVCSSNMIECFNEAESKLLKEQFLEEVKYMKRSSNSNAGCKCFPLCTTITYEAETSESEDGYTFYEYMLRKQNNSLQNSFTSTAALFVSFEENQYIASKRSELYGTSDFLAAVGGLFGLFFGASMLSMVELFYYISLYIKGEASHLRKNSRNEPENERDLESGL
;
A
#
# COMPACT_ATOMS: atom_id res chain seq x y z
N MET A 1 15.52 -4.06 4.59
CA MET A 1 14.12 -3.88 5.03
C MET A 1 13.47 -2.91 4.07
N SER A 2 13.00 -3.39 2.92
CA SER A 2 12.33 -2.57 1.92
C SER A 2 10.87 -2.42 2.30
N GLY A 3 10.45 -1.23 2.70
CA GLY A 3 9.06 -0.94 3.06
C GLY A 3 8.23 -0.44 1.87
N VAL A 4 6.91 -0.44 2.01
CA VAL A 4 5.94 0.09 1.03
C VAL A 4 6.33 1.50 0.51
N TRP A 5 6.97 2.30 1.37
CA TRP A 5 7.45 3.65 1.08
C TRP A 5 8.49 3.74 -0.05
N GLU A 6 9.26 2.68 -0.29
CA GLU A 6 10.29 2.63 -1.35
C GLU A 6 9.72 2.34 -2.74
N LYS A 7 8.49 1.81 -2.82
CA LYS A 7 7.82 1.53 -4.10
C LYS A 7 7.45 2.84 -4.78
N LYS A 8 7.55 2.91 -6.12
CA LYS A 8 7.03 4.05 -6.90
C LYS A 8 5.51 4.18 -6.76
N ALA A 9 4.99 5.41 -6.84
CA ALA A 9 3.55 5.71 -6.78
C ALA A 9 2.67 4.81 -7.67
N ARG A 10 3.14 4.44 -8.88
CA ARG A 10 2.40 3.52 -9.77
C ARG A 10 2.20 2.12 -9.19
N GLY A 11 3.17 1.61 -8.42
CA GLY A 11 3.05 0.31 -7.77
C GLY A 11 2.18 0.34 -6.51
N ARG A 12 2.07 1.52 -5.87
CA ARG A 12 1.18 1.75 -4.71
C ARG A 12 -0.23 2.20 -5.09
N GLN A 13 -0.40 2.74 -6.30
CA GLN A 13 -1.60 3.43 -6.76
C GLN A 13 -2.05 4.57 -5.83
N CYS A 14 -1.09 5.24 -5.17
CA CYS A 14 -1.32 6.41 -4.33
C CYS A 14 -0.09 7.34 -4.36
N TYR A 15 -0.30 8.61 -4.05
CA TYR A 15 0.75 9.62 -3.92
C TYR A 15 0.99 10.02 -2.47
N PHE A 16 2.25 10.25 -2.11
CA PHE A 16 2.61 11.02 -0.91
C PHE A 16 2.54 12.53 -1.19
N PRO A 17 2.39 13.37 -0.15
CA PRO A 17 2.21 14.82 -0.30
C PRO A 17 3.34 15.52 -1.09
N ASP A 18 4.55 14.96 -1.07
CA ASP A 18 5.76 15.48 -1.70
C ASP A 18 6.01 14.93 -3.12
N GLU A 19 5.27 13.92 -3.56
CA GLU A 19 5.48 13.26 -4.85
C GLU A 19 4.81 13.97 -6.03
N LYS A 20 3.74 14.75 -5.77
CA LYS A 20 2.96 15.39 -6.83
C LYS A 20 2.47 16.77 -6.42
N TYR A 21 2.76 17.74 -7.28
CA TYR A 21 2.35 19.13 -7.12
C TYR A 21 1.29 19.50 -8.15
N LEU A 22 0.36 20.35 -7.75
CA LEU A 22 -0.70 20.90 -8.59
C LEU A 22 -0.37 22.35 -8.93
N ARG A 23 -0.82 22.83 -10.09
CA ARG A 23 -0.56 24.20 -10.53
C ARG A 23 -1.38 25.22 -9.75
N TYR A 24 -2.65 24.90 -9.47
CA TYR A 24 -3.57 25.85 -8.87
C TYR A 24 -3.82 25.61 -7.36
N PHE A 25 -3.48 24.43 -6.86
CA PHE A 25 -3.69 24.04 -5.47
C PHE A 25 -2.36 23.83 -4.76
N LYS A 26 -2.25 24.34 -3.53
CA LYS A 26 -1.05 24.15 -2.69
C LYS A 26 -0.89 22.70 -2.19
N VAL A 27 -2.02 22.00 -2.02
CA VAL A 27 -2.06 20.65 -1.47
C VAL A 27 -2.68 19.71 -2.49
N TYR A 28 -1.99 18.59 -2.73
CA TYR A 28 -2.51 17.52 -3.56
C TYR A 28 -3.61 16.77 -2.82
N ASN A 29 -4.77 16.62 -3.47
CA ASN A 29 -5.74 15.58 -3.15
C ASN A 29 -6.33 15.08 -4.49
N GLN A 30 -7.09 14.00 -4.46
CA GLN A 30 -7.62 13.41 -5.69
C GLN A 30 -8.57 14.38 -6.43
N ALA A 31 -9.51 15.00 -5.72
CA ALA A 31 -10.49 15.92 -6.29
C ALA A 31 -9.84 17.15 -6.95
N ASN A 32 -8.83 17.74 -6.31
CA ASN A 32 -8.04 18.87 -6.82
C ASN A 32 -7.27 18.48 -8.08
N CYS A 33 -6.76 17.25 -8.14
CA CYS A 33 -6.11 16.74 -9.33
C CYS A 33 -7.09 16.56 -10.49
N GLU A 34 -8.26 15.99 -10.21
CA GLU A 34 -9.30 15.74 -11.21
C GLU A 34 -9.87 17.05 -11.76
N ILE A 35 -10.12 18.04 -10.90
CA ILE A 35 -10.62 19.34 -11.35
C ILE A 35 -9.55 20.12 -12.13
N GLU A 36 -8.27 20.04 -11.76
CA GLU A 36 -7.17 20.65 -12.54
C GLU A 36 -6.99 19.97 -13.91
N CYS A 37 -7.10 18.64 -13.93
CA CYS A 37 -7.12 17.85 -15.17
C CYS A 37 -8.27 18.29 -16.08
N LEU A 38 -9.49 18.33 -15.54
CA LEU A 38 -10.68 18.74 -16.28
C LEU A 38 -10.54 20.16 -16.79
N THR A 39 -10.03 21.07 -15.97
CA THR A 39 -9.77 22.47 -16.36
C THR A 39 -8.81 22.55 -17.54
N ASN A 40 -7.70 21.82 -17.50
CA ASN A 40 -6.72 21.82 -18.59
C ASN A 40 -7.32 21.22 -19.88
N PHE A 41 -8.12 20.16 -19.75
CA PHE A 41 -8.82 19.56 -20.87
C PHE A 41 -9.84 20.51 -21.48
N THR A 42 -10.71 21.13 -20.67
CA THR A 42 -11.71 22.10 -21.13
C THR A 42 -11.04 23.32 -21.78
N LEU A 43 -9.96 23.83 -21.20
CA LEU A 43 -9.20 24.94 -21.78
C LEU A 43 -8.61 24.57 -23.15
N LYS A 44 -8.08 23.34 -23.30
CA LYS A 44 -7.54 22.86 -24.58
C LYS A 44 -8.62 22.62 -25.63
N SER A 45 -9.79 22.14 -25.23
CA SER A 45 -10.90 21.81 -26.15
C SER A 45 -11.74 23.03 -26.55
N CYS A 46 -12.03 23.93 -25.61
CA CYS A 46 -12.97 25.04 -25.79
C CYS A 46 -12.31 26.43 -25.73
N GLY A 47 -11.05 26.54 -25.30
CA GLY A 47 -10.33 27.82 -25.16
C GLY A 47 -10.75 28.66 -23.94
N CYS A 48 -11.64 28.15 -23.10
CA CYS A 48 -12.14 28.81 -21.89
C CYS A 48 -12.38 27.79 -20.77
N VAL A 49 -12.61 28.24 -19.54
CA VAL A 49 -12.90 27.39 -18.37
C VAL A 49 -14.25 27.73 -17.73
N ARG A 50 -14.87 26.77 -17.03
CA ARG A 50 -16.12 27.03 -16.28
C ARG A 50 -15.86 27.93 -15.07
N TYR A 51 -16.91 28.58 -14.56
CA TYR A 51 -16.79 29.54 -13.46
C TYR A 51 -16.24 28.93 -12.17
N ASN A 52 -16.55 27.65 -11.92
CA ASN A 52 -16.14 26.88 -10.74
C ASN A 52 -14.74 26.23 -10.88
N MET A 53 -14.12 26.33 -12.05
CA MET A 53 -12.81 25.73 -12.31
C MET A 53 -11.66 26.64 -11.82
N PRO A 54 -10.58 26.06 -11.29
CA PRO A 54 -9.37 26.82 -10.95
C PRO A 54 -8.76 27.49 -12.19
N ARG A 55 -8.29 28.73 -12.07
CA ARG A 55 -7.74 29.48 -13.21
C ARG A 55 -6.77 30.57 -12.79
N ASN A 56 -5.99 31.06 -13.75
CA ASN A 56 -5.22 32.29 -13.60
C ASN A 56 -6.07 33.50 -14.03
N ASN A 57 -5.64 34.71 -13.67
CA ASN A 57 -6.35 35.96 -14.02
C ASN A 57 -6.44 36.19 -15.54
N GLU A 58 -5.53 35.60 -16.31
CA GLU A 58 -5.48 35.70 -17.77
C GLU A 58 -6.43 34.71 -18.48
N THR A 59 -6.93 33.71 -17.76
CA THR A 59 -7.77 32.66 -18.37
C THR A 59 -9.22 33.11 -18.48
N LEU A 60 -9.78 33.02 -19.69
CA LEU A 60 -11.15 33.40 -19.99
C LEU A 60 -12.15 32.42 -19.37
N VAL A 61 -13.21 32.97 -18.77
CA VAL A 61 -14.36 32.20 -18.30
C VAL A 61 -15.33 32.01 -19.46
N CYS A 62 -15.80 30.77 -19.67
CA CYS A 62 -16.77 30.47 -20.72
C CYS A 62 -18.09 31.22 -20.51
N SER A 63 -18.60 31.83 -21.58
CA SER A 63 -19.94 32.40 -21.64
C SER A 63 -21.02 31.32 -21.73
N SER A 64 -22.28 31.67 -21.44
CA SER A 64 -23.41 30.73 -21.46
C SER A 64 -23.68 30.08 -22.82
N ASN A 65 -23.22 30.65 -23.92
CA ASN A 65 -23.33 30.04 -25.26
C ASN A 65 -22.36 28.86 -25.46
N MET A 66 -21.34 28.70 -24.60
CA MET A 66 -20.33 27.64 -24.68
C MET A 66 -20.64 26.45 -23.76
N ILE A 67 -21.86 26.38 -23.20
CA ILE A 67 -22.30 25.31 -22.30
C ILE A 67 -22.15 23.93 -22.94
N GLU A 68 -22.57 23.79 -24.19
CA GLU A 68 -22.46 22.52 -24.92
C GLU A 68 -21.00 22.09 -25.07
N CYS A 69 -20.09 23.02 -25.39
CA CYS A 69 -18.66 22.70 -25.57
C CYS A 69 -18.05 22.14 -24.29
N PHE A 70 -18.24 22.81 -23.15
CA PHE A 70 -17.62 22.36 -21.92
C PHE A 70 -18.26 21.07 -21.38
N ASN A 71 -19.54 20.81 -21.64
CA ASN A 71 -20.23 19.56 -21.26
C ASN A 71 -19.76 18.39 -22.13
N GLU A 72 -19.56 18.65 -23.43
CA GLU A 72 -18.99 17.68 -24.35
C GLU A 72 -17.52 17.38 -24.01
N ALA A 73 -16.74 18.40 -23.64
CA ALA A 73 -15.35 18.22 -23.20
C ALA A 73 -15.26 17.32 -21.95
N GLU A 74 -16.09 17.55 -20.94
CA GLU A 74 -16.18 16.68 -19.76
C GLU A 74 -16.55 15.24 -20.13
N SER A 75 -17.56 15.06 -21.00
CA SER A 75 -17.99 13.74 -21.47
C SER A 75 -16.90 13.01 -22.26
N LYS A 76 -16.13 13.74 -23.09
CA LYS A 76 -14.99 13.19 -23.84
C LYS A 76 -13.88 12.73 -22.90
N LEU A 77 -13.53 13.55 -21.90
CA LEU A 77 -12.51 13.20 -20.92
C LEU A 77 -12.88 11.95 -20.13
N LEU A 78 -14.13 11.86 -19.66
CA LEU A 78 -14.65 10.68 -18.94
C LEU A 78 -14.54 9.42 -19.80
N LYS A 79 -14.91 9.51 -21.09
CA LYS A 79 -14.80 8.41 -22.04
C LYS A 79 -13.34 8.00 -22.28
N GLU A 80 -12.42 8.96 -22.39
CA GLU A 80 -11.00 8.69 -22.55
C GLU A 80 -10.41 7.98 -21.32
N GLN A 81 -10.76 8.42 -20.12
CA GLN A 81 -10.35 7.79 -18.87
C GLN A 81 -10.85 6.34 -18.76
N PHE A 82 -12.14 6.11 -19.04
CA PHE A 82 -12.71 4.76 -19.05
C PHE A 82 -12.00 3.83 -20.04
N LEU A 83 -11.70 4.33 -21.25
CA LEU A 83 -10.97 3.55 -22.24
C LEU A 83 -9.51 3.31 -21.86
N GLU A 84 -8.85 4.22 -21.15
CA GLU A 84 -7.50 3.99 -20.61
C GLU A 84 -7.50 2.88 -19.54
N GLU A 85 -8.50 2.82 -18.66
CA GLU A 85 -8.64 1.73 -17.68
C GLU A 85 -8.81 0.37 -18.36
N VAL A 86 -9.66 0.30 -19.40
CA VAL A 86 -9.84 -0.92 -20.19
C VAL A 86 -8.56 -1.29 -20.96
N LYS A 87 -7.82 -0.30 -21.49
CA LYS A 87 -6.54 -0.52 -22.17
C LYS A 87 -5.41 -0.87 -21.21
N TYR A 88 -5.49 -0.54 -19.92
CA TYR A 88 -4.49 -0.92 -18.93
C TYR A 88 -4.36 -2.45 -18.79
N MET A 89 -5.42 -3.21 -19.13
CA MET A 89 -5.37 -4.68 -19.28
C MET A 89 -4.65 -5.15 -20.56
N LYS A 90 -4.55 -4.31 -21.61
CA LYS A 90 -3.83 -4.58 -22.86
C LYS A 90 -2.62 -3.66 -22.98
N ARG A 91 -1.53 -4.07 -22.32
CA ARG A 91 -0.13 -3.61 -22.47
C ARG A 91 0.10 -2.46 -23.47
N SER A 92 0.54 -1.32 -22.93
CA SER A 92 1.22 -0.21 -23.62
C SER A 92 0.32 0.72 -24.44
N SER A 93 0.17 1.96 -23.95
CA SER A 93 0.38 3.09 -24.84
C SER A 93 0.94 4.30 -24.07
N ASN A 94 1.87 4.95 -24.72
CA ASN A 94 2.50 6.20 -24.34
C ASN A 94 1.56 7.37 -24.69
N SER A 95 0.29 7.30 -24.29
CA SER A 95 -0.66 8.40 -24.43
C SER A 95 -0.48 9.37 -23.27
N ASN A 96 0.04 10.56 -23.56
CA ASN A 96 0.02 11.71 -22.65
C ASN A 96 -1.41 12.27 -22.43
N ALA A 97 -2.45 11.47 -22.65
CA ALA A 97 -3.85 11.86 -22.60
C ALA A 97 -4.57 11.39 -21.32
N GLY A 98 -3.97 10.52 -20.51
CA GLY A 98 -4.55 10.07 -19.25
C GLY A 98 -4.17 10.93 -18.06
N CYS A 99 -5.16 11.53 -17.38
CA CYS A 99 -4.95 12.18 -16.11
C CYS A 99 -4.74 11.14 -14.99
N LYS A 100 -3.52 11.10 -14.44
CA LYS A 100 -3.14 10.14 -13.39
C LYS A 100 -3.40 10.75 -12.01
N CYS A 101 -4.64 10.71 -11.55
CA CYS A 101 -5.06 11.25 -10.26
C CYS A 101 -5.24 10.15 -9.22
N PHE A 102 -4.14 9.49 -8.81
CA PHE A 102 -4.19 8.55 -7.69
C PHE A 102 -4.53 9.27 -6.37
N PRO A 103 -5.23 8.62 -5.43
CA PRO A 103 -5.49 9.19 -4.11
C PRO A 103 -4.20 9.42 -3.31
N LEU A 104 -4.30 10.19 -2.23
CA LEU A 104 -3.24 10.26 -1.23
C LEU A 104 -3.06 8.90 -0.55
N CYS A 105 -1.83 8.54 -0.21
CA CYS A 105 -1.55 7.33 0.58
C CYS A 105 -2.03 7.45 2.04
N THR A 106 -2.22 8.69 2.53
CA THR A 106 -2.73 9.02 3.85
C THR A 106 -4.00 9.85 3.72
N THR A 107 -5.14 9.27 4.09
CA THR A 107 -6.45 9.91 3.97
C THR A 107 -7.22 9.71 5.27
N ILE A 108 -7.96 10.74 5.67
CA ILE A 108 -8.90 10.70 6.79
C ILE A 108 -10.31 10.76 6.19
N THR A 109 -11.15 9.79 6.54
CA THR A 109 -12.54 9.71 6.08
C THR A 109 -13.46 9.87 7.27
N TYR A 110 -14.50 10.69 7.11
CA TYR A 110 -15.55 10.88 8.11
C TYR A 110 -16.84 10.23 7.58
N GLU A 111 -17.38 9.30 8.34
CA GLU A 111 -18.72 8.74 8.10
C GLU A 111 -19.71 9.62 8.87
N ALA A 112 -20.70 10.17 8.17
CA ALA A 112 -21.67 11.08 8.75
C ALA A 112 -23.03 10.39 8.84
N GLU A 113 -23.56 10.29 10.06
CA GLU A 113 -24.93 9.87 10.30
C GLU A 113 -25.82 11.09 10.55
N THR A 114 -26.98 11.12 9.89
CA THR A 114 -27.93 12.23 9.99
C THR A 114 -29.12 11.83 10.84
N SER A 115 -29.38 12.59 11.90
CA SER A 115 -30.61 12.49 12.70
C SER A 115 -31.41 13.79 12.57
N GLU A 116 -32.73 13.65 12.44
CA GLU A 116 -33.66 14.77 12.39
C GLU A 116 -34.52 14.75 13.65
N SER A 117 -34.64 15.90 14.33
CA SER A 117 -35.50 16.05 15.49
C SER A 117 -36.39 17.27 15.32
N GLU A 118 -37.71 17.08 15.45
CA GLU A 118 -38.69 18.16 15.40
C GLU A 118 -38.63 19.04 16.66
N ASP A 119 -38.29 18.44 17.82
CA ASP A 119 -38.36 19.11 19.13
C ASP A 119 -37.15 19.98 19.47
N GLY A 120 -35.95 19.66 18.97
CA GLY A 120 -34.70 20.39 19.28
C GLY A 120 -34.71 21.86 18.81
N TYR A 121 -35.54 22.16 17.82
CA TYR A 121 -35.75 23.50 17.27
C TYR A 121 -36.40 24.46 18.28
N THR A 122 -37.32 23.96 19.11
CA THR A 122 -38.11 24.80 20.03
C THR A 122 -37.26 25.47 21.11
N PHE A 123 -36.27 24.75 21.65
CA PHE A 123 -35.35 25.28 22.65
C PHE A 123 -34.39 26.34 22.07
N TYR A 124 -33.90 26.12 20.85
CA TYR A 124 -33.01 27.06 20.18
C TYR A 124 -33.74 28.35 19.75
N GLU A 125 -34.95 28.24 19.20
CA GLU A 125 -35.83 29.38 18.91
C GLU A 125 -36.17 30.19 20.17
N TYR A 126 -36.44 29.52 21.29
CA TYR A 126 -36.69 30.20 22.57
C TYR A 126 -35.47 31.03 23.03
N MET A 127 -34.26 30.48 22.90
CA MET A 127 -33.02 31.19 23.22
C MET A 127 -32.78 32.39 22.30
N LEU A 128 -33.03 32.24 21.00
CA LEU A 128 -32.90 33.33 20.01
C LEU A 128 -33.93 34.45 20.23
N ARG A 129 -35.19 34.10 20.52
CA ARG A 129 -36.27 35.06 20.81
C ARG A 129 -36.00 35.88 22.07
N LYS A 130 -35.40 35.28 23.10
CA LYS A 130 -35.03 35.98 24.34
C LYS A 130 -33.89 36.99 24.11
N GLN A 131 -33.03 36.76 23.12
CA GLN A 131 -31.90 37.64 22.82
C GLN A 131 -32.30 38.85 21.95
N ASN A 132 -33.26 38.69 21.03
CA ASN A 132 -33.68 39.75 20.11
C ASN A 132 -35.20 39.96 20.12
N ASN A 133 -35.69 40.86 20.97
CA ASN A 133 -37.11 41.26 21.03
C ASN A 133 -37.67 41.87 19.73
N SER A 134 -36.84 42.10 18.70
CA SER A 134 -37.24 42.79 17.45
C SER A 134 -37.49 41.86 16.25
N LEU A 135 -37.33 40.54 16.39
CA LEU A 135 -37.39 39.59 15.27
C LEU A 135 -38.79 38.98 15.09
N GLN A 136 -39.85 39.78 15.24
CA GLN A 136 -41.23 39.27 15.27
C GLN A 136 -41.88 39.10 13.88
N ASN A 137 -41.29 39.55 12.76
CA ASN A 137 -42.03 39.67 11.49
C ASN A 137 -41.29 39.19 10.22
N SER A 138 -40.56 38.09 10.26
CA SER A 138 -40.15 37.43 9.01
C SER A 138 -40.29 35.92 9.15
N PHE A 139 -41.27 35.34 8.46
CA PHE A 139 -41.35 33.90 8.24
C PHE A 139 -40.15 33.49 7.38
N THR A 140 -39.03 33.20 8.03
CA THR A 140 -37.87 32.58 7.42
C THR A 140 -37.96 31.08 7.64
N SER A 141 -37.78 30.28 6.58
CA SER A 141 -37.53 28.84 6.73
C SER A 141 -36.17 28.66 7.39
N THR A 142 -36.16 28.61 8.72
CA THR A 142 -34.95 28.45 9.52
C THR A 142 -34.62 26.96 9.62
N ALA A 143 -33.41 26.58 9.22
CA ALA A 143 -32.87 25.24 9.42
C ALA A 143 -31.74 25.32 10.45
N ALA A 144 -31.80 24.48 11.49
CA ALA A 144 -30.73 24.33 12.46
C ALA A 144 -29.93 23.05 12.16
N LEU A 145 -28.62 23.17 12.02
CA LEU A 145 -27.71 22.04 11.81
C LEU A 145 -26.75 21.95 12.99
N PHE A 146 -26.77 20.82 13.69
CA PHE A 146 -25.79 20.51 14.74
C PHE A 146 -24.82 19.45 14.21
N VAL A 147 -23.52 19.78 14.24
CA VAL A 147 -22.44 18.88 13.81
C VAL A 147 -21.58 18.56 15.01
N SER A 148 -21.56 17.30 15.42
CA SER A 148 -20.72 16.79 16.50
C SER A 148 -20.05 15.50 16.06
N PHE A 149 -18.86 15.23 16.60
CA PHE A 149 -18.26 13.91 16.51
C PHE A 149 -19.06 12.94 17.38
N GLU A 150 -19.31 11.75 16.85
CA GLU A 150 -19.94 10.65 17.60
C GLU A 150 -18.98 10.11 18.66
N GLU A 151 -17.72 9.89 18.29
CA GLU A 151 -16.67 9.41 19.18
C GLU A 151 -15.44 10.34 19.18
N ASN A 152 -14.71 10.34 20.30
CA ASN A 152 -13.47 11.11 20.47
C ASN A 152 -12.21 10.40 19.95
N GLN A 153 -12.37 9.23 19.30
CA GLN A 153 -11.27 8.40 18.80
C GLN A 153 -11.44 8.14 17.30
N TYR A 154 -10.32 7.83 16.63
CA TYR A 154 -10.32 7.49 15.21
C TYR A 154 -9.81 6.07 14.99
N ILE A 155 -10.37 5.38 13.99
CA ILE A 155 -9.92 4.06 13.58
C ILE A 155 -8.78 4.22 12.57
N ALA A 156 -7.60 3.73 12.91
CA ALA A 156 -6.43 3.77 12.03
C ALA A 156 -6.28 2.45 11.26
N SER A 157 -6.25 2.51 9.92
CA SER A 157 -5.96 1.38 9.04
C SER A 157 -4.68 1.62 8.25
N LYS A 158 -3.78 0.63 8.25
CA LYS A 158 -2.50 0.69 7.54
C LYS A 158 -2.32 -0.54 6.67
N ARG A 159 -1.96 -0.33 5.40
CA ARG A 159 -1.56 -1.40 4.48
C ARG A 159 -0.05 -1.64 4.60
N SER A 160 0.33 -2.86 4.91
CA SER A 160 1.72 -3.33 4.93
C SER A 160 1.96 -4.36 3.83
N GLU A 161 3.23 -4.55 3.46
CA GLU A 161 3.60 -5.68 2.61
C GLU A 161 3.38 -6.99 3.37
N LEU A 162 2.72 -7.95 2.71
CA LEU A 162 2.41 -9.25 3.30
C LEU A 162 3.62 -10.20 3.31
N TYR A 163 4.48 -10.09 2.30
CA TYR A 163 5.71 -10.89 2.15
C TYR A 163 6.87 -9.98 1.75
N GLY A 164 7.82 -9.81 2.65
CA GLY A 164 9.08 -9.13 2.38
C GLY A 164 10.16 -10.07 1.83
N THR A 165 11.24 -9.50 1.32
CA THR A 165 12.44 -10.26 0.95
C THR A 165 13.08 -10.97 2.14
N SER A 166 12.94 -10.40 3.34
CA SER A 166 13.35 -11.03 4.60
C SER A 166 12.58 -12.30 4.90
N ASP A 167 11.26 -12.30 4.67
CA ASP A 167 10.40 -13.45 5.00
C ASP A 167 10.65 -14.59 4.02
N PHE A 168 10.87 -14.25 2.75
CA PHE A 168 11.31 -15.22 1.74
C PHE A 168 12.66 -15.86 2.13
N LEU A 169 13.65 -15.03 2.50
CA LEU A 169 14.96 -15.54 2.90
C LEU A 169 14.89 -16.39 4.17
N ALA A 170 14.04 -16.00 5.13
CA ALA A 170 13.81 -16.79 6.34
C ALA A 170 13.19 -18.16 6.03
N ALA A 171 12.20 -18.21 5.14
CA ALA A 171 11.57 -19.47 4.73
C ALA A 171 12.56 -20.41 4.02
N VAL A 172 13.33 -19.86 3.07
CA VAL A 172 14.36 -20.61 2.34
C VAL A 172 15.48 -21.07 3.29
N GLY A 173 15.97 -20.18 4.16
CA GLY A 173 16.99 -20.48 5.15
C GLY A 173 16.56 -21.55 6.14
N GLY A 174 15.30 -21.54 6.58
CA GLY A 174 14.73 -22.58 7.43
C GLY A 174 14.73 -23.95 6.76
N LEU A 175 14.34 -24.02 5.48
CA LEU A 175 14.36 -25.26 4.71
C LEU A 175 15.79 -25.79 4.54
N PHE A 176 16.73 -24.93 4.13
CA PHE A 176 18.15 -25.31 3.98
C PHE A 176 18.78 -25.75 5.31
N GLY A 177 18.46 -25.07 6.40
CA GLY A 177 18.93 -25.43 7.74
C GLY A 177 18.48 -26.82 8.17
N LEU A 178 17.23 -27.21 7.88
CA LEU A 178 16.71 -28.54 8.19
C LEU A 178 17.43 -29.64 7.41
N PHE A 179 17.57 -29.46 6.09
CA PHE A 179 18.26 -30.46 5.24
C PHE A 179 19.75 -30.54 5.56
N PHE A 180 20.41 -29.41 5.81
CA PHE A 180 21.81 -29.39 6.21
C PHE A 180 22.02 -30.04 7.58
N GLY A 181 21.12 -29.80 8.54
CA GLY A 181 21.15 -30.44 9.85
C GLY A 181 21.00 -31.97 9.77
N ALA A 182 20.04 -32.47 8.99
CA ALA A 182 19.87 -33.91 8.77
C ALA A 182 21.10 -34.53 8.07
N SER A 183 21.66 -33.83 7.07
CA SER A 183 22.88 -34.26 6.38
C SER A 183 24.09 -34.29 7.32
N MET A 184 24.26 -33.30 8.20
CA MET A 184 25.34 -33.28 9.18
C MET A 184 25.24 -34.42 10.20
N LEU A 185 24.03 -34.73 10.70
CA LEU A 185 23.84 -35.86 11.62
C LEU A 185 24.23 -37.20 10.96
N SER A 186 23.81 -37.40 9.71
CA SER A 186 24.20 -38.59 8.93
C SER A 186 25.71 -38.64 8.69
N MET A 187 26.36 -37.49 8.43
CA MET A 187 27.81 -37.42 8.26
C MET A 187 28.57 -37.79 9.54
N VAL A 188 28.10 -37.32 10.71
CA VAL A 188 28.69 -37.68 12.01
C VAL A 188 28.56 -39.18 12.28
N GLU A 189 27.41 -39.77 11.96
CA GLU A 189 27.19 -41.21 12.09
C GLU A 189 28.14 -42.02 11.19
N LEU A 190 28.35 -41.57 9.95
CA LEU A 190 29.32 -42.20 9.04
C LEU A 190 30.74 -42.18 9.62
N PHE A 191 31.20 -41.04 10.16
CA PHE A 191 32.51 -40.93 10.79
C PHE A 191 32.64 -41.82 12.04
N TYR A 192 31.56 -41.97 12.82
CA TYR A 192 31.52 -42.86 13.97
C TYR A 192 31.73 -44.32 13.56
N TYR A 193 31.00 -44.81 12.55
CA TYR A 193 31.16 -46.18 12.05
C TYR A 193 32.54 -46.45 11.46
N ILE A 194 33.10 -45.51 10.67
CA ILE A 194 34.46 -45.64 10.12
C ILE A 194 35.48 -45.76 11.25
N SER A 195 35.35 -44.93 12.29
CA SER A 195 36.25 -44.95 13.45
C SER A 195 36.19 -46.27 14.22
N LEU A 196 35.00 -46.86 14.36
CA LEU A 196 34.82 -48.18 14.95
C LEU A 196 35.41 -49.29 14.08
N TYR A 197 35.19 -49.23 12.77
CA TYR A 197 35.72 -50.20 11.81
C TYR A 197 37.25 -50.27 11.86
N ILE A 198 37.94 -49.11 11.81
CA ILE A 198 39.40 -49.04 11.89
C ILE A 198 39.93 -49.58 13.22
N LYS A 199 39.27 -49.28 14.35
CA LYS A 199 39.66 -49.82 15.67
C LYS A 199 39.44 -51.33 15.74
N GLY A 200 38.35 -51.84 15.15
CA GLY A 200 38.06 -53.26 14.99
C GLY A 200 39.18 -53.98 14.22
N GLU A 201 39.54 -53.48 13.05
CA GLU A 201 40.61 -54.02 12.21
C GLU A 201 41.98 -53.99 12.92
N ALA A 202 42.31 -52.87 13.57
CA ALA A 202 43.54 -52.73 14.35
C ALA A 202 43.59 -53.69 15.56
N SER A 203 42.45 -53.97 16.19
CA SER A 203 42.34 -54.98 17.26
C SER A 203 42.47 -56.41 16.73
N HIS A 204 42.02 -56.67 15.51
CA HIS A 204 42.13 -57.98 14.84
C HIS A 204 43.58 -58.26 14.42
N LEU A 205 44.28 -57.27 13.87
CA LEU A 205 45.71 -57.34 13.55
C LEU A 205 46.58 -57.47 14.81
N ARG A 206 46.21 -56.80 15.92
CA ARG A 206 46.86 -57.00 17.23
C ARG A 206 46.64 -58.40 17.81
N LYS A 207 45.49 -59.04 17.57
CA LYS A 207 45.25 -60.44 17.95
C LYS A 207 46.07 -61.40 17.10
N ASN A 208 46.22 -61.14 15.79
CA ASN A 208 47.01 -61.98 14.90
C ASN A 208 48.51 -61.92 15.22
N SER A 209 49.07 -60.73 15.44
CA SER A 209 50.48 -60.56 15.84
C SER A 209 50.81 -61.11 17.23
N ARG A 210 49.83 -61.23 18.14
CA ARG A 210 50.02 -61.86 19.46
C ARG A 210 50.01 -63.41 19.39
N ASN A 211 49.51 -64.00 18.31
CA ASN A 211 49.53 -65.45 18.06
C ASN A 211 50.76 -65.91 17.25
N GLU A 212 51.62 -64.99 16.80
CA GLU A 212 52.79 -65.27 15.97
C GLU A 212 54.19 -65.17 16.66
N PRO A 213 54.36 -65.18 18.01
CA PRO A 213 55.69 -65.33 18.62
C PRO A 213 55.94 -66.68 19.31
N GLU A 214 55.22 -67.76 18.97
CA GLU A 214 55.33 -69.06 19.67
C GLU A 214 55.82 -70.25 18.80
N ASN A 215 56.36 -70.02 17.59
CA ASN A 215 56.81 -71.12 16.72
C ASN A 215 58.26 -71.03 16.22
N GLU A 216 59.13 -70.24 16.85
CA GLU A 216 60.49 -70.02 16.34
C GLU A 216 61.56 -69.89 17.44
N ARG A 217 61.46 -70.65 18.55
CA ARG A 217 62.54 -70.69 19.56
C ARG A 217 62.97 -72.02 20.17
N ASP A 218 62.34 -73.17 19.91
CA ASP A 218 62.81 -74.44 20.52
C ASP A 218 63.35 -75.47 19.50
N LEU A 219 63.67 -75.05 18.27
CA LEU A 219 64.47 -75.81 17.32
C LEU A 219 65.98 -75.46 17.42
N GLU A 220 66.51 -75.18 18.61
CA GLU A 220 67.95 -74.95 18.83
C GLU A 220 68.49 -75.40 20.21
N SER A 221 67.99 -76.53 20.72
CA SER A 221 68.70 -77.29 21.76
C SER A 221 68.61 -78.80 21.48
N GLY A 222 69.29 -79.21 20.42
CA GLY A 222 69.86 -80.55 20.34
C GLY A 222 71.19 -80.60 21.10
N LEU A 223 71.54 -81.82 21.53
CA LEU A 223 72.80 -82.26 22.17
C LEU A 223 73.02 -81.90 23.64
#